data_AF-A0A3C0BRU0-F1
#
_entry.id   AF-A0A3C0BRU0-F1
#
_cell.length_a   1.000
_cell.length_b   1.000
_cell.length_c   1.000
_cell.angle_alpha   90.00
_cell.angle_beta   90.00
_cell.angle_gamma   90.00
#
_symmetry.space_group_name_H-M   'P 1'
#
loop_
_entity.id
_entity.type
_entity.pdbx_description
1 polymer ?
#
loop_
_entity_poly.entity_id
_entity_poly.type
_entity_poly.pdbx_seq_one_letter_code
_entity_poly.pdbx_strand_id
1 'polypeptide(L)'
;MAACLISPEATAQSRASPGCAQAPTSSLVVDVKNKGAKGDGETDDTAAIQVAIEEIAGTGGTVLVPDGTYMVNAEGEDRLRLKSDMTLKLSTGATLKAIPNSSKKYSVLSISGVSNVTVVGGTLEGDRKQHMGKSGEWGMGIRIDRGASHITMRGVTSLGMWGDGFYVDDAKDVKFCSVTADNNRRQGLSIIDADGVLVTDSVFKNTSGTRPSAGIDLEPDKATQEITNVQIRGSKFLDNAGSGIQMSGKKGPYFEDRANGQCVQEQSPHPRRECSGSAFLGDLRQSASHRSIRVIRRSQCLRGPGRGRRASKQLSGWSGRPF
;
A
#
# COMPACT_ATOMS: atom_id res chain seq x y z
N MET A 1 -22.53 49.99 -10.15
CA MET A 1 -21.38 49.09 -9.99
C MET A 1 -21.63 48.23 -8.76
N ALA A 2 -21.83 46.93 -8.93
CA ALA A 2 -22.05 46.01 -7.82
C ALA A 2 -20.70 45.36 -7.45
N ALA A 3 -20.23 45.61 -6.23
CA ALA A 3 -19.03 44.99 -5.69
C ALA A 3 -19.37 43.55 -5.27
N CYS A 4 -18.77 42.58 -5.97
CA CYS A 4 -18.81 41.18 -5.58
C CYS A 4 -17.75 40.95 -4.49
N LEU A 5 -18.19 40.80 -3.25
CA LEU A 5 -17.32 40.44 -2.12
C LEU A 5 -16.96 38.95 -2.24
N ILE A 6 -15.69 38.68 -2.49
CA ILE A 6 -15.13 37.32 -2.49
C ILE A 6 -14.89 36.94 -1.02
N SER A 7 -15.69 36.00 -0.50
CA SER A 7 -15.40 35.37 0.80
C SER A 7 -14.14 34.51 0.69
N PRO A 8 -13.21 34.54 1.67
CA PRO A 8 -12.03 33.70 1.65
C PRO A 8 -12.42 32.23 1.83
N GLU A 9 -11.87 31.37 0.97
CA GLU A 9 -11.99 29.92 1.07
C GLU A 9 -11.44 29.44 2.42
N ALA A 10 -12.31 28.85 3.24
CA ALA A 10 -11.90 28.16 4.45
C ALA A 10 -11.02 26.97 4.06
N THR A 11 -9.74 27.01 4.45
CA THR A 11 -8.83 25.87 4.35
C THR A 11 -9.42 24.68 5.09
N ALA A 12 -9.84 23.65 4.35
CA ALA A 12 -10.30 22.39 4.89
C ALA A 12 -9.10 21.65 5.51
N GLN A 13 -8.89 21.84 6.82
CA GLN A 13 -8.08 20.91 7.59
C GLN A 13 -8.79 19.55 7.58
N SER A 14 -8.16 18.59 6.89
CA SER A 14 -8.55 17.18 6.84
C SER A 14 -8.74 16.65 8.27
N ARG A 15 -9.99 16.50 8.70
CA ARG A 15 -10.30 15.68 9.87
C ARG A 15 -9.97 14.24 9.48
N ALA A 16 -9.07 13.61 10.23
CA ALA A 16 -8.76 12.19 10.03
C ALA A 16 -10.05 11.39 9.96
N SER A 17 -10.17 10.55 8.93
CA SER A 17 -11.35 9.71 8.70
C SER A 17 -11.74 8.94 9.97
N PRO A 18 -13.04 8.87 10.34
CA PRO A 18 -13.49 8.12 11.52
C PRO A 18 -12.95 6.69 11.50
N GLY A 19 -12.27 6.27 12.56
CA GLY A 19 -11.59 4.97 12.66
C GLY A 19 -10.07 5.01 12.44
N CYS A 20 -9.51 6.11 11.94
CA CYS A 20 -8.06 6.26 11.68
C CYS A 20 -7.27 6.94 12.81
N ALA A 21 -7.91 7.23 13.95
CA ALA A 21 -7.30 7.96 15.06
C ALA A 21 -7.28 7.07 16.31
N GLN A 22 -6.31 6.17 16.38
CA GLN A 22 -5.99 5.46 17.61
C GLN A 22 -4.82 6.20 18.29
N ALA A 23 -5.10 6.77 19.47
CA ALA A 23 -4.06 7.36 20.30
C ALA A 23 -3.36 6.24 21.10
N PRO A 24 -2.07 6.40 21.43
CA PRO A 24 -1.40 5.55 22.41
C PRO A 24 -2.19 5.55 23.73
N THR A 25 -2.27 4.39 24.39
CA THR A 25 -2.94 4.24 25.70
C THR A 25 -2.00 4.50 26.87
N SER A 26 -0.71 4.70 26.60
CA SER A 26 0.32 5.07 27.58
C SER A 26 1.15 6.25 27.08
N SER A 27 1.65 7.07 28.01
CA SER A 27 2.59 8.17 27.74
C SER A 27 4.04 7.71 27.63
N LEU A 28 4.34 6.43 27.83
CA LEU A 28 5.68 5.88 27.70
C LEU A 28 6.18 6.04 26.25
N VAL A 29 7.37 6.60 26.10
CA VAL A 29 8.05 6.78 24.81
C VAL A 29 9.47 6.25 24.90
N VAL A 30 9.86 5.42 23.93
CA VAL A 30 11.23 4.95 23.75
C VAL A 30 11.76 5.42 22.41
N ASP A 31 12.78 6.28 22.43
CA ASP A 31 13.49 6.71 21.23
C ASP A 31 14.52 5.65 20.82
N VAL A 32 14.51 5.25 19.54
CA VAL A 32 15.46 4.25 19.00
C VAL A 32 16.91 4.71 19.08
N LYS A 33 17.18 6.03 19.07
CA LYS A 33 18.54 6.58 19.24
C LYS A 33 19.09 6.26 20.63
N ASN A 34 18.23 6.25 21.66
CA ASN A 34 18.60 5.88 23.02
C ASN A 34 18.92 4.38 23.14
N LYS A 35 18.56 3.56 22.14
CA LYS A 35 18.92 2.14 22.04
C LYS A 35 20.11 1.88 21.10
N GLY A 36 20.74 2.94 20.59
CA GLY A 36 21.94 2.86 19.77
C GLY A 36 21.70 2.92 18.25
N ALA A 37 20.47 3.13 17.79
CA ALA A 37 20.20 3.30 16.36
C ALA A 37 20.85 4.61 15.88
N LYS A 38 21.56 4.58 14.76
CA LYS A 38 22.31 5.72 14.23
C LYS A 38 21.55 6.50 13.17
N GLY A 39 20.70 5.87 12.37
CA GLY A 39 19.93 6.51 11.31
C GLY A 39 20.77 7.29 10.31
N ASP A 40 21.99 6.83 10.04
CA ASP A 40 23.02 7.46 9.20
C ASP A 40 22.99 6.99 7.73
N GLY A 41 22.15 6.01 7.40
CA GLY A 41 22.05 5.40 6.08
C GLY A 41 23.10 4.33 5.79
N GLU A 42 23.91 3.96 6.77
CA GLU A 42 25.01 2.99 6.62
C GLU A 42 24.98 1.90 7.69
N THR A 43 24.74 2.26 8.95
CA THR A 43 24.72 1.34 10.08
C THR A 43 23.46 0.48 10.07
N ASP A 44 23.63 -0.83 10.28
CA ASP A 44 22.51 -1.73 10.55
C ASP A 44 21.91 -1.41 11.94
N ASP A 45 20.73 -0.79 11.92
CA ASP A 45 20.01 -0.32 13.09
C ASP A 45 18.98 -1.36 13.59
N THR A 46 18.90 -2.54 12.97
CA THR A 46 17.84 -3.53 13.23
C THR A 46 17.76 -3.90 14.71
N ALA A 47 18.89 -4.26 15.32
CA ALA A 47 18.93 -4.70 16.71
C ALA A 47 18.50 -3.59 17.67
N ALA A 48 18.97 -2.36 17.47
CA ALA A 48 18.63 -1.22 18.30
C ALA A 48 17.14 -0.87 18.24
N ILE A 49 16.57 -0.90 17.02
CA ILE A 49 15.13 -0.66 16.83
C ILE A 49 14.31 -1.79 17.43
N GLN A 50 14.72 -3.06 17.28
CA GLN A 50 14.01 -4.18 17.89
C GLN A 50 14.04 -4.11 19.41
N VAL A 51 15.15 -3.71 20.03
CA VAL A 51 15.22 -3.49 21.49
C VAL A 51 14.20 -2.44 21.94
N ALA A 52 14.05 -1.34 21.21
CA ALA A 52 13.03 -0.33 21.52
C ALA A 52 11.61 -0.89 21.40
N ILE A 53 11.35 -1.73 20.39
CA ILE A 53 10.06 -2.41 20.20
C ILE A 53 9.76 -3.34 21.37
N GLU A 54 10.71 -4.17 21.81
CA GLU A 54 10.51 -5.09 22.93
C GLU A 54 10.25 -4.33 24.25
N GLU A 55 10.85 -3.16 24.46
CA GLU A 55 10.61 -2.36 25.68
C GLU A 55 9.21 -1.74 25.73
N ILE A 56 8.61 -1.45 24.58
CA ILE A 56 7.25 -0.88 24.47
C ILE A 56 6.17 -1.98 24.41
N ALA A 57 6.52 -3.22 24.07
CA ALA A 57 5.58 -4.31 23.88
C ALA A 57 4.59 -4.47 25.06
N GLY A 58 3.28 -4.48 24.77
CA GLY A 58 2.23 -4.66 25.78
C GLY A 58 1.94 -3.42 26.64
N THR A 59 2.71 -2.34 26.51
CA THR A 59 2.60 -1.17 27.39
C THR A 59 1.56 -0.16 26.94
N GLY A 60 1.12 -0.22 25.67
CA GLY A 60 0.32 0.83 25.04
C GLY A 60 1.12 2.07 24.62
N GLY A 61 2.44 2.05 24.80
CA GLY A 61 3.36 3.16 24.59
C GLY A 61 3.81 3.32 23.14
N THR A 62 4.82 4.17 22.94
CA THR A 62 5.32 4.55 21.62
C THR A 62 6.82 4.29 21.45
N VAL A 63 7.20 3.59 20.39
CA VAL A 63 8.56 3.65 19.84
C VAL A 63 8.65 4.86 18.92
N LEU A 64 9.58 5.77 19.20
CA LEU A 64 9.85 6.95 18.38
C LEU A 64 11.06 6.69 17.49
N VAL A 65 10.89 6.93 16.19
CA VAL A 65 11.96 6.95 15.19
C VAL A 65 12.13 8.39 14.69
N PRO A 66 13.15 9.12 15.18
CA PRO A 66 13.49 10.46 14.69
C PRO A 66 13.88 10.48 13.21
N ASP A 67 14.07 11.68 12.66
CA ASP A 67 14.57 11.84 11.28
C ASP A 67 15.92 11.14 11.09
N GLY A 68 16.10 10.54 9.91
CA GLY A 68 17.28 9.75 9.56
C GLY A 68 16.95 8.59 8.63
N THR A 69 17.98 7.96 8.08
CA THR A 69 17.84 6.73 7.28
C THR A 69 18.40 5.56 8.08
N TYR A 70 17.54 4.64 8.47
CA TYR A 70 17.88 3.51 9.32
C TYR A 70 17.94 2.27 8.45
N MET A 71 19.13 1.71 8.28
CA MET A 71 19.29 0.48 7.51
C MET A 71 18.80 -0.69 8.35
N VAL A 72 17.91 -1.51 7.79
CA VAL A 72 17.29 -2.63 8.51
C VAL A 72 17.37 -3.92 7.71
N ASN A 73 17.77 -5.00 8.38
CA ASN A 73 17.65 -6.35 7.88
C ASN A 73 16.15 -6.70 7.79
N ALA A 74 15.70 -7.12 6.62
CA ALA A 74 14.30 -7.45 6.35
C ALA A 74 14.06 -8.98 6.21
N GLU A 75 15.12 -9.78 6.34
CA GLU A 75 15.11 -11.21 6.08
C GLU A 75 14.83 -12.04 7.34
N GLY A 76 14.34 -13.26 7.12
CA GLY A 76 14.30 -14.30 8.15
C GLY A 76 13.56 -13.93 9.44
N GLU A 77 14.05 -14.44 10.56
CA GLU A 77 13.53 -14.15 11.89
C GLU A 77 14.23 -12.94 12.53
N ASP A 78 15.04 -12.18 11.78
CA ASP A 78 15.77 -11.01 12.29
C ASP A 78 15.14 -9.68 11.87
N ARG A 79 14.18 -9.71 10.92
CA ARG A 79 13.40 -8.53 10.55
C ARG A 79 12.69 -7.88 11.73
N LEU A 80 12.37 -6.59 11.62
CA LEU A 80 11.62 -5.88 12.64
C LEU A 80 10.22 -6.48 12.84
N ARG A 81 9.93 -6.92 14.06
CA ARG A 81 8.67 -7.54 14.47
C ARG A 81 7.98 -6.67 15.48
N LEU A 82 6.84 -6.10 15.10
CA LEU A 82 6.00 -5.33 16.01
C LEU A 82 5.27 -6.26 16.98
N LYS A 83 4.95 -5.75 18.16
CA LYS A 83 4.32 -6.48 19.27
C LYS A 83 2.95 -5.89 19.56
N SER A 84 2.15 -6.59 20.36
CA SER A 84 0.82 -6.11 20.74
C SER A 84 0.90 -4.82 21.57
N ASP A 85 -0.18 -4.04 21.53
CA ASP A 85 -0.40 -2.84 22.33
C ASP A 85 0.75 -1.84 22.24
N MET A 86 1.02 -1.37 21.02
CA MET A 86 2.09 -0.41 20.79
C MET A 86 1.80 0.55 19.64
N THR A 87 2.51 1.68 19.66
CA THR A 87 2.65 2.58 18.52
C THR A 87 4.10 2.60 18.04
N LEU A 88 4.34 2.38 16.75
CA LEU A 88 5.58 2.73 16.08
C LEU A 88 5.38 4.07 15.35
N LYS A 89 6.08 5.12 15.79
CA LYS A 89 5.94 6.46 15.23
C LYS A 89 7.24 6.90 14.56
N LEU A 90 7.20 7.04 13.24
CA LEU A 90 8.27 7.58 12.44
C LEU A 90 8.03 9.07 12.20
N SER A 91 9.08 9.87 12.36
CA SER A 91 9.09 11.27 11.95
C SER A 91 8.97 11.37 10.43
N THR A 92 8.54 12.52 9.91
CA THR A 92 8.30 12.69 8.46
C THR A 92 9.58 12.49 7.64
N GLY A 93 10.75 12.83 8.17
CA GLY A 93 12.05 12.61 7.53
C GLY A 93 12.71 11.27 7.91
N ALA A 94 12.00 10.38 8.60
CA ALA A 94 12.52 9.06 8.97
C ALA A 94 12.24 8.02 7.88
N THR A 95 13.27 7.26 7.51
CA THR A 95 13.19 6.15 6.56
C THR A 95 13.73 4.88 7.22
N LEU A 96 12.92 3.81 7.28
CA LEU A 96 13.41 2.46 7.50
C LEU A 96 13.70 1.83 6.14
N LYS A 97 14.98 1.61 5.84
CA LYS A 97 15.43 1.16 4.53
C LYS A 97 15.94 -0.27 4.60
N ALA A 98 15.34 -1.16 3.81
CA ALA A 98 15.82 -2.53 3.68
C ALA A 98 17.30 -2.54 3.24
N ILE A 99 18.13 -3.26 3.99
CA ILE A 99 19.47 -3.60 3.53
C ILE A 99 19.32 -4.46 2.26
N PRO A 100 20.00 -4.11 1.15
CA PRO A 100 19.91 -4.87 -0.09
C PRO A 100 20.24 -6.34 0.15
N ASN A 101 19.36 -7.22 -0.33
CA ASN A 101 19.49 -8.65 -0.14
C ASN A 101 19.15 -9.43 -1.41
N SER A 102 19.14 -10.76 -1.32
CA SER A 102 18.86 -11.65 -2.44
C SER A 102 17.67 -12.58 -2.19
N SER A 103 16.98 -12.40 -1.06
CA SER A 103 15.91 -13.30 -0.65
C SER A 103 14.70 -13.18 -1.57
N LYS A 104 14.11 -14.34 -1.87
CA LYS A 104 12.83 -14.43 -2.57
C LYS A 104 11.67 -13.87 -1.73
N LYS A 105 11.86 -13.78 -0.40
CA LYS A 105 10.86 -13.30 0.55
C LYS A 105 11.47 -12.46 1.69
N TYR A 106 10.94 -11.27 1.93
CA TYR A 106 11.32 -10.41 3.05
C TYR A 106 10.14 -9.52 3.46
N SER A 107 10.22 -8.90 4.64
CA SER A 107 9.36 -7.74 4.94
C SER A 107 10.08 -6.77 5.86
N VAL A 108 10.00 -5.46 5.58
CA VAL A 108 10.63 -4.43 6.45
C VAL A 108 10.01 -4.46 7.84
N LEU A 109 8.68 -4.47 7.93
CA LEU A 109 7.93 -4.65 9.18
C LEU A 109 7.06 -5.90 9.13
N SER A 110 7.07 -6.65 10.22
CA SER A 110 6.19 -7.81 10.46
C SER A 110 5.23 -7.52 11.59
N ILE A 111 3.93 -7.69 11.35
CA ILE A 111 2.84 -7.59 12.32
C ILE A 111 2.10 -8.94 12.31
N SER A 112 2.62 -9.89 13.07
CA SER A 112 2.25 -11.31 12.95
C SER A 112 1.72 -11.84 14.28
N GLY A 113 0.45 -12.24 14.34
CA GLY A 113 -0.16 -12.83 15.55
C GLY A 113 -0.21 -11.88 16.75
N VAL A 114 -0.36 -10.59 16.49
CA VAL A 114 -0.39 -9.52 17.49
C VAL A 114 -1.62 -8.63 17.28
N SER A 115 -1.97 -7.84 18.29
CA SER A 115 -3.13 -6.96 18.24
C SER A 115 -2.85 -5.55 18.72
N ASN A 116 -3.69 -4.58 18.33
CA ASN A 116 -3.61 -3.19 18.79
C ASN A 116 -2.27 -2.52 18.44
N VAL A 117 -1.90 -2.59 17.16
CA VAL A 117 -0.65 -2.00 16.65
C VAL A 117 -0.98 -0.79 15.78
N THR A 118 -0.35 0.34 16.10
CA THR A 118 -0.43 1.54 15.26
C THR A 118 0.94 1.86 14.65
N VAL A 119 1.01 2.08 13.34
CA VAL A 119 2.21 2.60 12.65
C VAL A 119 1.90 3.98 12.09
N VAL A 120 2.70 4.98 12.44
CA VAL A 120 2.45 6.39 12.07
C VAL A 120 3.64 6.96 11.33
N GLY A 121 3.39 7.55 10.16
CA GLY A 121 4.34 8.40 9.43
C GLY A 121 5.51 7.65 8.79
N GLY A 122 6.47 8.43 8.33
CA GLY A 122 7.73 7.98 7.76
C GLY A 122 7.62 7.19 6.45
N THR A 123 8.79 6.70 6.02
CA THR A 123 8.95 5.90 4.81
C THR A 123 9.52 4.53 5.16
N LEU A 124 8.94 3.48 4.60
CA LEU A 124 9.56 2.17 4.48
C LEU A 124 10.07 2.06 3.05
N GLU A 125 11.38 1.99 2.87
CA GLU A 125 12.02 1.86 1.56
C GLU A 125 12.54 0.44 1.36
N GLY A 126 12.06 -0.23 0.31
CA GLY A 126 12.54 -1.55 -0.07
C GLY A 126 13.82 -1.49 -0.89
N ASP A 127 14.38 -2.65 -1.17
CA ASP A 127 15.64 -2.76 -1.91
C ASP A 127 15.42 -2.90 -3.42
N ARG A 128 14.23 -2.63 -3.99
CA ARG A 128 13.90 -2.91 -5.41
C ARG A 128 14.99 -2.55 -6.42
N LYS A 129 15.65 -1.40 -6.23
CA LYS A 129 16.72 -0.92 -7.14
C LYS A 129 18.05 -1.65 -6.99
N GLN A 130 18.32 -2.20 -5.80
CA GLN A 130 19.60 -2.79 -5.39
C GLN A 130 19.47 -4.28 -5.05
N HIS A 131 18.27 -4.86 -5.19
CA HIS A 131 18.00 -6.25 -4.89
C HIS A 131 18.91 -7.14 -5.75
N MET A 132 19.64 -8.03 -5.08
CA MET A 132 20.67 -8.88 -5.70
C MET A 132 20.09 -10.21 -6.21
N GLY A 133 18.88 -10.55 -5.78
CA GLY A 133 18.13 -11.71 -6.26
C GLY A 133 17.57 -11.50 -7.67
N LYS A 134 17.29 -12.61 -8.35
CA LYS A 134 16.70 -12.61 -9.72
C LYS A 134 15.31 -13.25 -9.77
N SER A 135 14.77 -13.66 -8.63
CA SER A 135 13.52 -14.42 -8.54
C SER A 135 12.79 -14.12 -7.22
N GLY A 136 11.58 -14.65 -7.08
CA GLY A 136 10.72 -14.34 -5.94
C GLY A 136 9.92 -13.07 -6.17
N GLU A 137 8.79 -12.96 -5.48
CA GLU A 137 7.82 -11.89 -5.65
C GLU A 137 7.39 -11.27 -4.31
N TRP A 138 7.95 -11.75 -3.18
CA TRP A 138 7.45 -11.49 -1.83
C TRP A 138 8.38 -10.63 -0.98
N GLY A 139 8.80 -9.45 -1.47
CA GLY A 139 9.53 -8.48 -0.65
C GLY A 139 8.63 -7.31 -0.23
N MET A 140 8.11 -7.31 1.01
CA MET A 140 7.06 -6.39 1.45
C MET A 140 7.57 -5.20 2.26
N GLY A 141 6.84 -4.10 2.22
CA GLY A 141 7.01 -3.04 3.23
C GLY A 141 6.47 -3.46 4.58
N ILE A 142 5.17 -3.78 4.64
CA ILE A 142 4.52 -4.30 5.85
C ILE A 142 3.82 -5.60 5.50
N ARG A 143 4.08 -6.64 6.30
CA ARG A 143 3.36 -7.91 6.29
C ARG A 143 2.50 -8.02 7.56
N ILE A 144 1.21 -8.25 7.39
CA ILE A 144 0.23 -8.42 8.47
C ILE A 144 -0.37 -9.82 8.35
N ASP A 145 -0.14 -10.68 9.34
CA ASP A 145 -0.62 -12.07 9.27
C ASP A 145 -0.83 -12.79 10.61
N ARG A 146 -1.21 -14.08 10.51
CA ARG A 146 -1.38 -15.03 11.62
C ARG A 146 -2.41 -14.61 12.67
N GLY A 147 -3.56 -14.14 12.22
CA GLY A 147 -4.66 -13.68 13.07
C GLY A 147 -4.42 -12.30 13.67
N ALA A 148 -3.52 -11.50 13.11
CA ALA A 148 -3.28 -10.14 13.59
C ALA A 148 -4.57 -9.30 13.53
N SER A 149 -4.81 -8.47 14.56
CA SER A 149 -6.08 -7.73 14.66
C SER A 149 -5.96 -6.31 15.21
N HIS A 150 -6.88 -5.43 14.82
CA HIS A 150 -6.88 -4.03 15.25
C HIS A 150 -5.57 -3.31 14.90
N ILE A 151 -5.27 -3.30 13.60
CA ILE A 151 -4.02 -2.74 13.06
C ILE A 151 -4.34 -1.45 12.33
N THR A 152 -3.64 -0.37 12.67
CA THR A 152 -3.82 0.94 12.02
C THR A 152 -2.50 1.45 11.47
N MET A 153 -2.43 1.68 10.16
CA MET A 153 -1.36 2.45 9.54
C MET A 153 -1.87 3.82 9.14
N ARG A 154 -1.15 4.88 9.54
CA ARG A 154 -1.52 6.26 9.26
C ARG A 154 -0.36 7.06 8.69
N GLY A 155 -0.52 7.61 7.49
CA GLY A 155 0.49 8.47 6.88
C GLY A 155 1.80 7.76 6.53
N VAL A 156 1.79 6.44 6.44
CA VAL A 156 2.97 5.61 6.14
C VAL A 156 3.19 5.55 4.63
N THR A 157 4.42 5.75 4.20
CA THR A 157 4.82 5.51 2.80
C THR A 157 5.55 4.17 2.69
N SER A 158 5.10 3.31 1.78
CA SER A 158 5.79 2.08 1.36
C SER A 158 6.30 2.25 -0.07
N LEU A 159 7.62 2.38 -0.20
CA LEU A 159 8.31 2.83 -1.41
C LEU A 159 9.30 1.76 -1.90
N GLY A 160 9.27 1.47 -3.20
CA GLY A 160 10.38 0.74 -3.83
C GLY A 160 10.54 -0.70 -3.31
N MET A 161 9.44 -1.39 -3.02
CA MET A 161 9.47 -2.78 -2.56
C MET A 161 9.75 -3.75 -3.71
N TRP A 162 10.54 -4.81 -3.45
CA TRP A 162 10.80 -5.90 -4.39
C TRP A 162 9.53 -6.69 -4.74
N GLY A 163 8.58 -6.75 -3.82
CA GLY A 163 7.22 -7.28 -4.00
C GLY A 163 6.20 -6.18 -3.82
N ASP A 164 5.39 -6.32 -2.77
CA ASP A 164 4.21 -5.51 -2.52
C ASP A 164 4.47 -4.40 -1.49
N GLY A 165 3.79 -3.26 -1.62
CA GLY A 165 3.90 -2.19 -0.62
C GLY A 165 3.40 -2.64 0.75
N PHE A 166 2.21 -3.22 0.75
CA PHE A 166 1.52 -3.75 1.92
C PHE A 166 0.93 -5.13 1.61
N TYR A 167 0.88 -6.02 2.61
CA TYR A 167 0.38 -7.37 2.44
C TYR A 167 -0.41 -7.81 3.67
N VAL A 168 -1.63 -8.30 3.47
CA VAL A 168 -2.56 -8.74 4.51
C VAL A 168 -3.01 -10.17 4.23
N ASP A 169 -2.80 -11.09 5.18
CA ASP A 169 -3.17 -12.50 5.08
C ASP A 169 -3.51 -13.06 6.46
N ASP A 170 -4.73 -13.54 6.69
CA ASP A 170 -5.25 -13.96 8.00
C ASP A 170 -5.19 -12.81 9.02
N ALA A 171 -6.01 -11.77 8.80
CA ALA A 171 -6.07 -10.60 9.69
C ALA A 171 -7.48 -9.99 9.81
N LYS A 172 -7.72 -9.22 10.88
CA LYS A 172 -9.02 -8.59 11.17
C LYS A 172 -8.90 -7.12 11.58
N ASP A 173 -9.85 -6.28 11.18
CA ASP A 173 -9.86 -4.85 11.50
C ASP A 173 -8.52 -4.16 11.17
N VAL A 174 -8.18 -4.12 9.88
CA VAL A 174 -6.95 -3.51 9.35
C VAL A 174 -7.27 -2.20 8.64
N LYS A 175 -6.58 -1.13 9.02
CA LYS A 175 -6.86 0.23 8.55
C LYS A 175 -5.63 0.85 7.89
N PHE A 176 -5.81 1.30 6.66
CA PHE A 176 -4.85 2.05 5.85
C PHE A 176 -5.38 3.47 5.67
N CYS A 177 -4.80 4.41 6.41
CA CYS A 177 -5.29 5.78 6.48
C CYS A 177 -4.24 6.75 5.96
N SER A 178 -4.53 7.41 4.83
CA SER A 178 -3.57 8.31 4.18
C SER A 178 -2.21 7.66 3.91
N VAL A 179 -2.19 6.37 3.59
CA VAL A 179 -0.95 5.68 3.24
C VAL A 179 -0.60 5.96 1.79
N THR A 180 0.69 5.85 1.46
CA THR A 180 1.17 5.87 0.08
C THR A 180 1.90 4.57 -0.23
N ALA A 181 1.49 3.87 -1.29
CA ALA A 181 2.28 2.81 -1.90
C ALA A 181 2.83 3.34 -3.22
N ASP A 182 4.16 3.42 -3.37
CA ASP A 182 4.81 4.04 -4.52
C ASP A 182 5.91 3.15 -5.10
N ASN A 183 5.90 2.99 -6.41
CA ASN A 183 6.98 2.33 -7.15
C ASN A 183 7.32 0.93 -6.57
N ASN A 184 6.30 0.17 -6.17
CA ASN A 184 6.45 -1.22 -5.74
C ASN A 184 6.44 -2.14 -6.96
N ARG A 185 7.18 -3.25 -6.89
CA ARG A 185 7.42 -4.07 -8.08
C ARG A 185 6.19 -4.87 -8.49
N ARG A 186 5.41 -5.35 -7.53
CA ARG A 186 4.29 -6.26 -7.80
C ARG A 186 2.94 -5.61 -7.50
N GLN A 187 2.63 -5.25 -6.26
CA GLN A 187 1.39 -4.55 -5.91
C GLN A 187 1.63 -3.33 -5.01
N GLY A 188 0.66 -2.42 -4.96
CA GLY A 188 0.61 -1.43 -3.89
C GLY A 188 0.16 -2.04 -2.56
N LEU A 189 -0.95 -2.79 -2.58
CA LEU A 189 -1.48 -3.57 -1.45
C LEU A 189 -2.10 -4.88 -1.94
N SER A 190 -1.67 -6.00 -1.37
CA SER A 190 -2.33 -7.30 -1.52
C SER A 190 -3.15 -7.64 -0.28
N ILE A 191 -4.38 -8.07 -0.49
CA ILE A 191 -5.26 -8.64 0.54
C ILE A 191 -5.56 -10.07 0.11
N ILE A 192 -5.10 -11.04 0.91
CA ILE A 192 -5.21 -12.47 0.62
C ILE A 192 -6.35 -13.08 1.42
N ASP A 193 -6.42 -12.78 2.71
CA ASP A 193 -7.40 -13.29 3.66
C ASP A 193 -7.58 -12.24 4.77
N ALA A 194 -8.78 -11.68 4.88
CA ALA A 194 -9.07 -10.64 5.87
C ALA A 194 -10.57 -10.42 6.09
N ASP A 195 -10.93 -10.04 7.32
CA ASP A 195 -12.24 -9.50 7.66
C ASP A 195 -12.13 -8.07 8.20
N GLY A 196 -12.70 -7.12 7.48
CA GLY A 196 -12.76 -5.72 7.91
C GLY A 196 -11.48 -4.97 7.55
N VAL A 197 -11.36 -4.59 6.28
CA VAL A 197 -10.27 -3.72 5.82
C VAL A 197 -10.82 -2.35 5.43
N LEU A 198 -10.27 -1.28 6.00
CA LEU A 198 -10.55 0.09 5.59
C LEU A 198 -9.32 0.69 4.91
N VAL A 199 -9.48 1.13 3.66
CA VAL A 199 -8.49 1.96 2.95
C VAL A 199 -9.13 3.32 2.71
N THR A 200 -8.57 4.37 3.27
CA THR A 200 -9.12 5.72 3.13
C THR A 200 -8.05 6.75 2.83
N ASP A 201 -8.37 7.69 1.95
CA ASP A 201 -7.56 8.88 1.66
C ASP A 201 -6.12 8.55 1.23
N SER A 202 -5.93 7.37 0.62
CA SER A 202 -4.62 6.76 0.34
C SER A 202 -4.25 6.86 -1.14
N VAL A 203 -2.97 6.68 -1.46
CA VAL A 203 -2.44 6.78 -2.82
C VAL A 203 -1.65 5.52 -3.19
N PHE A 204 -2.04 4.88 -4.29
CA PHE A 204 -1.36 3.71 -4.84
C PHE A 204 -0.87 4.04 -6.24
N LYS A 205 0.44 4.14 -6.44
CA LYS A 205 0.98 4.67 -7.69
C LYS A 205 2.28 4.03 -8.16
N ASN A 206 2.52 4.13 -9.46
CA ASN A 206 3.76 3.71 -10.13
C ASN A 206 4.11 2.22 -9.94
N THR A 207 3.17 1.36 -9.55
CA THR A 207 3.42 -0.08 -9.42
C THR A 207 3.75 -0.67 -10.78
N SER A 208 4.86 -1.40 -10.88
CA SER A 208 5.35 -1.96 -12.15
C SER A 208 6.43 -3.01 -11.95
N GLY A 209 6.49 -4.01 -12.84
CA GLY A 209 7.62 -4.95 -12.94
C GLY A 209 7.19 -6.41 -12.90
N THR A 210 6.42 -6.80 -11.89
CA THR A 210 5.83 -8.13 -11.76
C THR A 210 4.31 -8.02 -11.82
N ARG A 211 3.68 -8.84 -12.67
CA ARG A 211 2.22 -8.89 -12.73
C ARG A 211 1.65 -9.37 -11.39
N PRO A 212 0.46 -8.90 -10.97
CA PRO A 212 -0.46 -8.04 -11.73
C PRO A 212 -0.10 -6.56 -11.89
N SER A 213 0.81 -5.98 -11.08
CA SER A 213 1.19 -4.57 -11.15
C SER A 213 0.07 -3.57 -10.82
N ALA A 214 -0.90 -3.99 -10.03
CA ALA A 214 -2.05 -3.23 -9.56
C ALA A 214 -1.76 -2.31 -8.37
N GLY A 215 -2.66 -1.36 -8.16
CA GLY A 215 -2.67 -0.55 -6.94
C GLY A 215 -3.11 -1.37 -5.72
N ILE A 216 -4.29 -1.99 -5.78
CA ILE A 216 -4.79 -2.95 -4.80
C ILE A 216 -5.20 -4.24 -5.51
N ASP A 217 -4.85 -5.38 -4.92
CA ASP A 217 -5.25 -6.70 -5.37
C ASP A 217 -5.91 -7.50 -4.25
N LEU A 218 -7.16 -7.91 -4.47
CA LEU A 218 -7.87 -8.87 -3.62
C LEU A 218 -7.64 -10.25 -4.22
N GLU A 219 -6.66 -10.99 -3.71
CA GLU A 219 -6.12 -12.20 -4.33
C GLU A 219 -6.06 -13.41 -3.36
N PRO A 220 -7.20 -14.00 -2.95
CA PRO A 220 -7.17 -15.22 -2.16
C PRO A 220 -6.45 -16.34 -2.94
N ASP A 221 -5.40 -16.89 -2.34
CA ASP A 221 -4.55 -17.92 -2.95
C ASP A 221 -5.17 -19.33 -2.83
N LYS A 222 -6.01 -19.55 -1.80
CA LYS A 222 -6.59 -20.84 -1.44
C LYS A 222 -8.12 -20.75 -1.33
N ALA A 223 -8.77 -21.89 -1.47
CA ALA A 223 -10.24 -22.00 -1.36
C ALA A 223 -10.79 -21.67 0.03
N THR A 224 -9.96 -21.76 1.07
CA THR A 224 -10.33 -21.50 2.46
C THR A 224 -10.10 -20.06 2.89
N GLN A 225 -9.50 -19.22 2.05
CA GLN A 225 -9.20 -17.83 2.36
C GLN A 225 -10.39 -16.96 1.95
N GLU A 226 -10.77 -16.04 2.84
CA GLU A 226 -11.94 -15.19 2.64
C GLU A 226 -11.57 -13.72 2.78
N ILE A 227 -12.11 -12.89 1.89
CA ILE A 227 -11.95 -11.43 1.97
C ILE A 227 -13.34 -10.84 2.16
N THR A 228 -13.60 -10.31 3.34
CA THR A 228 -14.91 -9.77 3.71
C THR A 228 -14.80 -8.37 4.31
N ASN A 229 -15.88 -7.59 4.17
CA ASN A 229 -16.02 -6.26 4.78
C ASN A 229 -14.90 -5.26 4.41
N VAL A 230 -14.50 -5.25 3.13
CA VAL A 230 -13.52 -4.30 2.59
C VAL A 230 -14.19 -3.00 2.15
N GLN A 231 -13.61 -1.88 2.58
CA GLN A 231 -14.06 -0.53 2.28
C GLN A 231 -12.90 0.31 1.75
N ILE A 232 -13.03 0.83 0.53
CA ILE A 232 -12.03 1.71 -0.09
C ILE A 232 -12.69 3.05 -0.40
N ARG A 233 -12.12 4.14 0.14
CA ARG A 233 -12.73 5.48 0.13
C ARG A 233 -11.68 6.56 -0.16
N GLY A 234 -12.05 7.60 -0.90
CA GLY A 234 -11.22 8.81 -1.09
C GLY A 234 -9.79 8.56 -1.62
N SER A 235 -9.53 7.39 -2.22
CA SER A 235 -8.17 6.94 -2.55
C SER A 235 -7.87 7.13 -4.04
N LYS A 236 -6.59 7.30 -4.38
CA LYS A 236 -6.12 7.57 -5.74
C LYS A 236 -5.27 6.42 -6.26
N PHE A 237 -5.48 6.09 -7.54
CA PHE A 237 -4.75 5.02 -8.23
C PHE A 237 -4.13 5.60 -9.50
N LEU A 238 -2.82 5.75 -9.52
CA LEU A 238 -2.12 6.58 -10.51
C LEU A 238 -0.99 5.79 -11.16
N ASP A 239 -0.98 5.70 -12.49
CA ASP A 239 0.16 5.18 -13.25
C ASP A 239 0.67 3.79 -12.82
N ASN A 240 -0.21 2.96 -12.28
CA ASN A 240 0.06 1.54 -12.08
C ASN A 240 0.05 0.84 -13.45
N ALA A 241 1.00 -0.07 -13.68
CA ALA A 241 1.08 -0.80 -14.95
C ALA A 241 -0.09 -1.80 -15.12
N GLY A 242 -0.64 -2.28 -14.00
CA GLY A 242 -1.88 -3.05 -13.91
C GLY A 242 -3.08 -2.19 -13.51
N SER A 243 -4.13 -2.84 -12.98
CA SER A 243 -5.38 -2.19 -12.58
C SER A 243 -5.20 -1.26 -11.37
N GLY A 244 -6.09 -0.27 -11.21
CA GLY A 244 -6.13 0.51 -9.96
C GLY A 244 -6.50 -0.39 -8.77
N ILE A 245 -7.64 -1.06 -8.89
CA ILE A 245 -8.11 -2.11 -7.98
C ILE A 245 -8.44 -3.32 -8.83
N GLN A 246 -8.08 -4.52 -8.39
CA GLN A 246 -8.51 -5.77 -9.00
C GLN A 246 -8.85 -6.83 -7.96
N MET A 247 -9.57 -7.84 -8.43
CA MET A 247 -9.93 -9.02 -7.67
C MET A 247 -9.43 -10.22 -8.50
N SER A 248 -8.42 -10.94 -8.01
CA SER A 248 -7.68 -11.95 -8.79
C SER A 248 -7.30 -13.23 -8.02
N GLY A 249 -8.13 -13.63 -7.06
CA GLY A 249 -8.09 -14.93 -6.41
C GLY A 249 -7.88 -16.12 -7.34
N LYS A 250 -6.94 -16.98 -6.94
CA LYS A 250 -6.55 -18.19 -7.69
C LYS A 250 -7.53 -19.34 -7.48
N LYS A 251 -8.13 -19.45 -6.28
CA LYS A 251 -8.98 -20.61 -5.88
C LYS A 251 -10.07 -20.31 -4.83
N GLY A 252 -10.22 -19.08 -4.32
CA GLY A 252 -11.20 -18.70 -3.28
C GLY A 252 -12.52 -18.17 -3.84
N PRO A 253 -13.66 -18.35 -3.14
CA PRO A 253 -14.92 -17.73 -3.52
C PRO A 253 -14.81 -16.21 -3.46
N TYR A 254 -15.17 -15.53 -4.55
CA TYR A 254 -15.40 -14.09 -4.50
C TYR A 254 -16.79 -13.82 -3.94
N PHE A 255 -16.87 -12.89 -2.99
CA PHE A 255 -18.14 -12.33 -2.53
C PHE A 255 -18.33 -10.96 -3.21
N GLU A 256 -19.10 -10.89 -4.30
CA GLU A 256 -19.73 -9.65 -4.81
C GLU A 256 -21.14 -9.54 -4.16
N ASP A 257 -21.72 -8.38 -3.81
CA ASP A 257 -21.98 -7.18 -4.62
C ASP A 257 -22.43 -5.97 -3.74
N ARG A 258 -21.92 -4.77 -4.09
CA ARG A 258 -22.62 -3.47 -4.26
C ARG A 258 -21.56 -2.40 -4.57
N ALA A 259 -21.01 -2.44 -5.77
CA ALA A 259 -20.16 -1.36 -6.28
C ALA A 259 -21.02 -0.15 -6.68
N ASN A 260 -21.43 0.69 -5.71
CA ASN A 260 -21.93 2.04 -6.01
C ASN A 260 -20.75 3.01 -6.17
N GLY A 261 -19.95 2.79 -7.22
CA GLY A 261 -18.80 3.63 -7.56
C GLY A 261 -18.62 3.70 -9.07
N GLN A 262 -19.14 4.75 -9.70
CA GLN A 262 -18.74 5.13 -11.05
C GLN A 262 -17.23 5.48 -11.02
N CYS A 263 -16.41 4.77 -11.78
CA CYS A 263 -15.13 5.31 -12.24
C CYS A 263 -15.47 6.50 -13.15
N VAL A 264 -15.19 7.72 -12.71
CA VAL A 264 -15.36 8.91 -13.55
C VAL A 264 -14.13 9.04 -14.43
N GLN A 265 -14.32 8.78 -15.74
CA GLN A 265 -13.39 9.15 -16.78
C GLN A 265 -13.53 10.67 -16.99
N GLU A 266 -12.53 11.46 -16.63
CA GLU A 266 -12.46 12.84 -17.14
C GLU A 266 -11.94 12.78 -18.58
N GLN A 267 -12.71 13.32 -19.51
CA GLN A 267 -12.50 13.17 -20.96
C GLN A 267 -11.08 13.58 -21.35
N SER A 268 -10.26 12.61 -21.78
CA SER A 268 -9.00 12.88 -22.49
C SER A 268 -9.26 12.72 -23.99
N PRO A 269 -8.78 13.64 -24.86
CA PRO A 269 -9.23 13.78 -26.25
C PRO A 269 -8.70 12.70 -27.22
N HIS A 270 -8.26 11.54 -26.73
CA HIS A 270 -7.67 10.50 -27.58
C HIS A 270 -8.31 9.11 -27.35
N PRO A 271 -9.00 8.55 -28.37
CA PRO A 271 -9.54 7.21 -28.30
C PRO A 271 -8.40 6.24 -28.61
N ARG A 272 -7.87 5.56 -27.60
CA ARG A 272 -7.35 4.18 -27.69
C ARG A 272 -6.82 3.66 -26.34
N ARG A 273 -7.41 2.53 -25.91
CA ARG A 273 -7.20 1.69 -24.71
C ARG A 273 -8.13 2.02 -23.54
N GLU A 274 -9.18 1.23 -23.50
CA GLU A 274 -10.25 1.12 -22.51
C GLU A 274 -9.70 1.01 -21.07
N CYS A 275 -10.38 1.65 -20.12
CA CYS A 275 -10.51 1.05 -18.80
C CYS A 275 -11.30 -0.24 -19.00
N SER A 276 -10.61 -1.38 -19.17
CA SER A 276 -11.25 -2.68 -19.10
C SER A 276 -11.62 -2.97 -17.65
N GLY A 277 -12.58 -2.21 -17.12
CA GLY A 277 -13.47 -2.65 -16.06
C GLY A 277 -14.55 -3.52 -16.69
N SER A 278 -14.16 -4.60 -17.36
CA SER A 278 -15.05 -5.72 -17.55
C SER A 278 -15.04 -6.49 -16.23
N ALA A 279 -15.97 -6.15 -15.33
CA ALA A 279 -16.56 -7.18 -14.50
C ALA A 279 -17.19 -8.16 -15.50
N PHE A 280 -16.48 -9.25 -15.81
CA PHE A 280 -17.07 -10.35 -16.55
C PHE A 280 -18.08 -11.00 -15.61
N LEU A 281 -19.32 -10.50 -15.63
CA LEU A 281 -20.52 -11.21 -15.18
C LEU A 281 -20.76 -12.35 -16.17
N GLY A 282 -19.93 -13.39 -16.08
CA GLY A 282 -19.98 -14.57 -16.93
C GLY A 282 -20.07 -15.83 -16.07
N ASP A 283 -21.32 -16.19 -15.77
CA ASP A 283 -21.77 -17.54 -15.41
C ASP A 283 -21.12 -18.21 -14.19
N LEU A 284 -21.55 -17.86 -12.98
CA LEU A 284 -21.35 -18.68 -11.78
C LEU A 284 -22.64 -18.78 -10.97
N ARG A 285 -23.05 -20.04 -10.75
CA ARG A 285 -24.33 -20.45 -10.14
C ARG A 285 -24.48 -19.97 -8.70
N GLN A 286 -25.70 -19.54 -8.38
CA GLN A 286 -26.17 -19.11 -7.05
C GLN A 286 -25.86 -20.14 -5.95
N SER A 287 -25.35 -19.66 -4.83
CA SER A 287 -25.51 -20.27 -3.52
C SER A 287 -25.51 -19.16 -2.45
N ALA A 288 -26.46 -19.24 -1.53
CA ALA A 288 -26.91 -18.15 -0.68
C ALA A 288 -25.99 -17.84 0.51
N SER A 289 -25.76 -16.55 0.79
CA SER A 289 -25.60 -15.88 2.10
C SER A 289 -24.74 -14.60 1.93
N HIS A 290 -25.20 -13.46 2.47
CA HIS A 290 -24.79 -12.10 2.10
C HIS A 290 -23.56 -11.57 2.88
N ARG A 291 -22.62 -10.86 2.22
CA ARG A 291 -21.85 -9.67 2.72
C ARG A 291 -21.01 -9.03 1.59
N SER A 292 -20.92 -7.69 1.60
CA SER A 292 -20.62 -6.83 0.44
C SER A 292 -19.23 -6.19 0.44
N ILE A 293 -18.54 -6.12 -0.71
CA ILE A 293 -17.45 -5.17 -0.98
C ILE A 293 -18.07 -3.80 -1.32
N ARG A 294 -17.61 -2.73 -0.66
CA ARG A 294 -18.18 -1.39 -0.82
C ARG A 294 -17.12 -0.37 -1.22
N VAL A 295 -17.12 0.01 -2.49
CA VAL A 295 -16.38 1.17 -3.01
C VAL A 295 -17.32 2.38 -2.99
N ILE A 296 -17.07 3.37 -2.13
CA ILE A 296 -17.98 4.52 -1.93
C ILE A 296 -17.28 5.82 -2.36
N ARG A 297 -17.83 6.47 -3.41
CA ARG A 297 -17.59 7.82 -3.98
C ARG A 297 -16.15 8.42 -4.01
N ARG A 298 -15.81 8.95 -5.21
CA ARG A 298 -14.68 9.82 -5.60
C ARG A 298 -13.25 9.25 -5.50
N SER A 299 -13.06 7.98 -5.85
CA SER A 299 -11.70 7.51 -6.22
C SER A 299 -11.41 7.89 -7.67
N GLN A 300 -10.29 8.57 -7.91
CA GLN A 300 -9.86 8.99 -9.25
C GLN A 300 -8.80 8.03 -9.80
N CYS A 301 -9.06 7.48 -10.98
CA CYS A 301 -8.05 6.79 -11.80
C CYS A 301 -7.59 7.79 -12.87
N LEU A 302 -6.41 8.38 -12.68
CA LEU A 302 -5.82 9.33 -13.64
C LEU A 302 -4.57 8.72 -14.26
N ARG A 303 -4.37 8.94 -15.57
CA ARG A 303 -3.08 8.69 -16.24
C ARG A 303 -2.26 9.98 -16.23
N GLY A 304 -0.99 9.89 -15.84
CA GLY A 304 -0.01 10.96 -16.02
C GLY A 304 0.35 11.19 -17.49
N PRO A 305 0.88 12.38 -17.85
CA PRO A 305 1.29 12.69 -19.21
C PRO A 305 2.45 11.78 -19.64
N GLY A 306 2.22 10.92 -20.63
CA GLY A 306 3.22 10.00 -21.17
C GLY A 306 4.41 10.75 -21.77
N ARG A 307 5.63 10.35 -21.41
CA ARG A 307 6.87 10.81 -22.06
C ARG A 307 6.87 10.35 -23.52
N GLY A 308 6.71 11.29 -24.46
CA GLY A 308 6.72 11.02 -25.89
C GLY A 308 8.08 10.49 -26.36
N ARG A 309 8.11 9.28 -26.91
CA ARG A 309 9.21 8.82 -27.78
C ARG A 309 8.97 9.42 -29.17
N ARG A 310 9.92 10.21 -29.68
CA ARG A 310 9.95 10.63 -31.10
C ARG A 310 10.19 9.40 -31.96
N ALA A 311 9.22 9.04 -32.79
CA ALA A 311 9.43 8.13 -33.92
C ALA A 311 9.82 8.98 -35.14
N SER A 312 11.06 8.83 -35.61
CA SER A 312 11.50 9.34 -36.90
C SER A 312 10.85 8.52 -38.01
N LYS A 313 9.99 9.16 -38.83
CA LYS A 313 9.49 8.59 -40.08
C LYS A 313 10.60 8.61 -41.13
N GLN A 314 11.04 7.44 -41.59
CA GLN A 314 11.65 7.29 -42.92
C GLN A 314 10.50 7.19 -43.94
N LEU A 315 10.50 8.08 -44.92
CA LEU A 315 9.63 8.04 -46.10
C LEU A 315 10.37 7.24 -47.19
N SER A 316 9.80 6.11 -47.62
CA SER A 316 10.16 5.47 -48.90
C SER A 316 9.07 5.82 -49.92
N GLY A 317 9.47 6.53 -50.97
CA GLY A 317 8.61 6.89 -52.10
C GLY A 317 8.53 5.76 -53.11
N TRP A 318 7.32 5.54 -53.63
CA TRP A 318 7.08 4.84 -54.89
C TRP A 318 6.09 5.67 -55.70
N SER A 319 6.56 6.27 -56.79
CA SER A 319 5.75 6.90 -57.83
C SER A 319 6.03 6.18 -59.14
N GLY A 320 5.02 5.53 -59.70
CA GLY A 320 5.09 4.88 -61.00
C GLY A 320 4.21 5.56 -62.03
N ARG A 321 4.72 5.51 -63.28
CA ARG A 321 4.11 5.70 -64.62
C ARG A 321 4.29 7.09 -65.28
N PRO A 322 4.29 7.19 -66.63
CA PRO A 322 4.14 6.14 -67.67
C PRO A 322 5.22 6.13 -68.78
N PHE A 323 5.45 4.97 -69.40
CA PHE A 323 5.36 4.66 -70.84
C PHE A 323 5.24 3.14 -70.99
#